data_AF-A0A832YM31-F1
#
_entry.id   AF-A0A832YM31-F1
#
_cell.length_a   1.000
_cell.length_b   1.000
_cell.length_c   1.000
_cell.angle_alpha   90.00
_cell.angle_beta   90.00
_cell.angle_gamma   90.00
#
_symmetry.space_group_name_H-M   'P 1'
#
loop_
_entity.id
_entity.type
_entity.pdbx_description
1 polymer ?
#
loop_
_entity_poly.entity_id
_entity_poly.type
_entity_poly.pdbx_seq_one_letter_code
_entity_poly.pdbx_strand_id
1 'polypeptide(L)'
;MDEGTRDWDPSTTLTLDASESEAGSAESWLVSWKWDLNIYIDSDGDGDKTNDDDADGESYSWTTPPGEWKVRLSVTDDQGMVSTEETWVYVNARAIWSNLEIGRNNSADNPRQEFTAPLTYDFENSHKLNQFKTRLVYPKEDPGSGIPGTEQDNRMDLYFYNETDEEVRNSSSNSDEQQTDSDCSEDNYCLTMTSSTGDFRTHLDGSWLVQVFNTKQQNAEIIEVQIILKYK
;
A
#
# COMPACT_ATOMS: atom_id res chain seq x y z
N MET A 1 -3.67 27.10 1.89
CA MET A 1 -4.05 25.72 2.22
C MET A 1 -2.80 24.91 2.00
N ASP A 2 -2.49 23.96 2.88
CA ASP A 2 -1.25 23.20 2.82
C ASP A 2 -1.29 22.32 1.54
N GLU A 3 -0.69 22.80 0.46
CA GLU A 3 -0.79 22.22 -0.90
C GLU A 3 0.32 21.20 -1.21
N GLY A 4 1.16 20.85 -0.24
CA GLY A 4 2.36 20.05 -0.51
C GLY A 4 2.06 18.58 -0.76
N THR A 5 1.49 17.90 0.23
CA THR A 5 1.63 16.45 0.37
C THR A 5 0.31 15.82 0.81
N ARG A 6 -0.08 14.71 0.17
CA ARG A 6 -1.28 13.93 0.51
C ARG A 6 -0.85 12.65 1.21
N ASP A 7 -1.05 12.61 2.52
CA ASP A 7 -0.74 11.42 3.31
C ASP A 7 -1.83 10.36 3.20
N TRP A 8 -1.41 9.11 2.99
CA TRP A 8 -2.31 7.96 2.92
C TRP A 8 -1.89 6.87 3.89
N ASP A 9 -2.68 6.66 4.94
CA ASP A 9 -2.48 5.61 5.95
C ASP A 9 -3.71 4.68 6.02
N PRO A 10 -3.77 3.62 5.19
CA PRO A 10 -4.92 2.73 5.09
C PRO A 10 -5.03 1.73 6.25
N SER A 11 -6.26 1.33 6.58
CA SER A 11 -6.54 0.16 7.42
C SER A 11 -7.86 -0.51 7.00
N THR A 12 -8.08 -1.74 7.44
CA THR A 12 -9.34 -2.47 7.22
C THR A 12 -9.72 -3.32 8.42
N THR A 13 -10.99 -3.68 8.54
CA THR A 13 -11.50 -4.55 9.60
C THR A 13 -11.89 -5.91 9.02
N LEU A 14 -11.35 -6.95 9.61
CA LEU A 14 -11.59 -8.35 9.29
C LEU A 14 -12.34 -9.02 10.45
N THR A 15 -13.05 -10.10 10.16
CA THR A 15 -13.62 -10.97 11.19
C THR A 15 -12.87 -12.29 11.18
N LEU A 16 -12.31 -12.67 12.31
CA LEU A 16 -11.82 -14.01 12.61
C LEU A 16 -12.97 -14.79 13.21
N ASP A 17 -13.19 -16.01 12.74
CA ASP A 17 -14.34 -16.83 13.11
C ASP A 17 -13.89 -18.28 13.32
N ALA A 18 -14.05 -18.75 14.56
CA ALA A 18 -13.73 -20.11 14.99
C ALA A 18 -14.98 -20.90 15.39
N SER A 19 -16.18 -20.45 14.99
CA SER A 19 -17.45 -21.10 15.34
C SER A 19 -17.60 -22.53 14.79
N GLU A 20 -16.77 -22.93 13.84
CA GLU A 20 -16.69 -24.32 13.35
C GLU A 20 -15.83 -25.25 14.25
N SER A 21 -15.26 -24.73 15.34
CA SER A 21 -14.43 -25.53 16.27
C SER A 21 -15.28 -26.55 17.04
N GLU A 22 -14.73 -27.74 17.30
CA GLU A 22 -15.39 -28.80 18.07
C GLU A 22 -14.46 -29.42 19.12
N ALA A 23 -15.03 -29.85 20.26
CA ALA A 23 -14.31 -30.49 21.36
C ALA A 23 -13.91 -31.96 21.08
N GLY A 24 -14.15 -32.47 19.87
CA GLY A 24 -13.79 -33.82 19.44
C GLY A 24 -14.56 -34.98 20.09
N SER A 25 -15.43 -34.70 21.07
CA SER A 25 -16.27 -35.69 21.77
C SER A 25 -17.65 -35.10 22.11
N ALA A 26 -18.68 -35.95 22.16
CA ALA A 26 -20.04 -35.51 22.49
C ALA A 26 -20.24 -35.17 23.98
N GLU A 27 -19.29 -35.54 24.84
CA GLU A 27 -19.34 -35.32 26.29
C GLU A 27 -18.42 -34.16 26.74
N SER A 28 -17.79 -33.47 25.79
CA SER A 28 -16.84 -32.37 26.01
C SER A 28 -17.35 -31.09 25.36
N TRP A 29 -16.91 -29.93 25.85
CA TRP A 29 -17.23 -28.64 25.23
C TRP A 29 -16.03 -27.70 25.28
N LEU A 30 -16.01 -26.74 24.36
CA LEU A 30 -14.97 -25.72 24.28
C LEU A 30 -15.21 -24.64 25.34
N VAL A 31 -14.14 -24.21 26.00
CA VAL A 31 -14.19 -23.23 27.10
C VAL A 31 -13.36 -21.98 26.84
N SER A 32 -12.45 -22.00 25.85
CA SER A 32 -11.60 -20.85 25.54
C SER A 32 -11.15 -20.83 24.09
N TRP A 33 -11.06 -19.62 23.53
CA TRP A 33 -10.47 -19.29 22.23
C TRP A 33 -9.53 -18.12 22.44
N LYS A 34 -8.29 -18.30 22.03
CA LYS A 34 -7.21 -17.33 22.16
C LYS A 34 -6.56 -17.10 20.81
N TRP A 35 -6.48 -15.84 20.42
CA TRP A 35 -5.93 -15.42 19.14
C TRP A 35 -4.61 -14.70 19.38
N ASP A 36 -3.58 -15.20 18.72
CA ASP A 36 -2.32 -14.52 18.47
C ASP A 36 -2.42 -13.96 17.04
N LEU A 37 -2.46 -12.63 16.91
CA LEU A 37 -2.72 -11.96 15.63
C LEU A 37 -1.47 -11.87 14.76
N ASN A 38 -0.28 -12.12 15.32
CA ASN A 38 0.94 -12.32 14.56
C ASN A 38 2.02 -13.04 15.37
N ILE A 39 2.23 -14.34 15.10
CA ILE A 39 3.19 -15.21 15.82
C ILE A 39 4.67 -14.82 15.71
N TYR A 40 4.97 -13.72 15.01
CA TYR A 40 6.32 -13.19 14.91
C TYR A 40 6.52 -11.92 15.76
N ILE A 41 5.47 -11.38 16.36
CA ILE A 41 5.52 -10.20 17.22
C ILE A 41 5.32 -10.68 18.66
N ASP A 42 6.24 -10.30 19.53
CA ASP A 42 6.13 -10.50 20.99
C ASP A 42 5.31 -9.34 21.54
N SER A 43 4.00 -9.55 21.63
CA SER A 43 3.04 -8.49 21.96
C SER A 43 3.05 -8.16 23.45
N ASP A 44 3.33 -9.14 24.33
CA ASP A 44 3.37 -8.92 25.77
C ASP A 44 4.79 -8.64 26.34
N GLY A 45 5.82 -8.87 25.53
CA GLY A 45 7.22 -8.55 25.82
C GLY A 45 7.91 -9.56 26.73
N ASP A 46 7.39 -10.78 26.88
CA ASP A 46 7.96 -11.82 27.73
C ASP A 46 9.16 -12.56 27.08
N GLY A 47 9.39 -12.34 25.78
CA GLY A 47 10.47 -12.93 25.00
C GLY A 47 10.08 -14.19 24.21
N ASP A 48 8.83 -14.64 24.25
CA ASP A 48 8.27 -15.74 23.46
C ASP A 48 7.14 -15.26 22.54
N LYS A 49 7.49 -14.86 21.32
CA LYS A 49 6.58 -14.40 20.24
C LYS A 49 5.40 -15.31 19.87
N THR A 50 5.31 -16.49 20.46
CA THR A 50 4.38 -17.55 20.05
C THR A 50 3.35 -17.90 21.13
N ASN A 51 3.43 -17.25 22.29
CA ASN A 51 2.52 -17.44 23.42
C ASN A 51 1.64 -16.20 23.68
N ASP A 52 1.49 -15.34 22.68
CA ASP A 52 0.80 -14.07 22.78
C ASP A 52 -0.73 -14.21 22.61
N ASP A 53 -1.48 -13.95 23.67
CA ASP A 53 -2.95 -13.85 23.62
C ASP A 53 -3.38 -12.41 23.28
N ASP A 54 -3.29 -12.01 22.01
CA ASP A 54 -3.68 -10.67 21.54
C ASP A 54 -5.19 -10.41 21.64
N ALA A 55 -6.00 -11.46 21.50
CA ALA A 55 -7.45 -11.37 21.58
C ALA A 55 -8.10 -12.69 22.06
N ASP A 56 -9.37 -12.60 22.47
CA ASP A 56 -10.15 -13.74 22.95
C ASP A 56 -11.55 -13.79 22.33
N GLY A 57 -12.16 -14.97 22.41
CA GLY A 57 -13.52 -15.23 21.95
C GLY A 57 -13.60 -16.04 20.67
N GLU A 58 -14.72 -16.75 20.51
CA GLU A 58 -14.99 -17.61 19.34
C GLU A 58 -14.96 -16.83 18.02
N SER A 59 -15.36 -15.56 18.04
CA SER A 59 -15.20 -14.65 16.91
C SER A 59 -14.61 -13.32 17.39
N TYR A 60 -13.71 -12.76 16.60
CA TYR A 60 -13.02 -11.52 16.90
C TYR A 60 -13.00 -10.57 15.69
N SER A 61 -13.28 -9.29 15.93
CA SER A 61 -13.21 -8.25 14.90
C SER A 61 -11.89 -7.51 15.04
N TRP A 62 -11.07 -7.56 14.00
CA TRP A 62 -9.70 -7.09 14.01
C TRP A 62 -9.48 -6.01 12.97
N THR A 63 -9.10 -4.80 13.42
CA THR A 63 -8.67 -3.71 12.54
C THR A 63 -7.16 -3.73 12.38
N THR A 64 -6.67 -3.74 11.14
CA THR A 64 -5.25 -3.90 10.84
C THR A 64 -4.83 -3.07 9.61
N PRO A 65 -3.58 -2.55 9.56
CA PRO A 65 -3.04 -1.95 8.35
C PRO A 65 -2.72 -3.00 7.28
N PRO A 66 -2.37 -2.58 6.06
CA PRO A 66 -1.86 -3.48 5.03
C PRO A 66 -0.60 -4.19 5.49
N GLY A 67 -0.53 -5.49 5.22
CA GLY A 67 0.52 -6.34 5.75
C GLY A 67 0.30 -7.81 5.45
N GLU A 68 1.26 -8.61 5.90
CA GLU A 68 1.15 -10.06 5.99
C GLU A 68 1.14 -10.44 7.45
N TRP A 69 0.14 -11.20 7.88
CA TRP A 69 -0.03 -11.53 9.28
C TRP A 69 -0.20 -13.03 9.40
N LYS A 70 0.59 -13.66 10.26
CA LYS A 70 0.45 -15.09 10.53
C LYS A 70 -0.27 -15.25 11.86
N VAL A 71 -1.58 -15.44 11.76
CA VAL A 71 -2.50 -15.54 12.89
C VAL A 71 -2.51 -16.97 13.40
N ARG A 72 -2.54 -17.15 14.72
CA ARG A 72 -2.73 -18.44 15.38
C ARG A 72 -3.96 -18.39 16.29
N LEU A 73 -4.72 -19.47 16.28
CA LEU A 73 -5.82 -19.71 17.20
C LEU A 73 -5.43 -20.88 18.11
N SER A 74 -5.57 -20.69 19.42
CA SER A 74 -5.54 -21.76 20.41
C SER A 74 -6.92 -21.94 21.05
N VAL A 75 -7.45 -23.15 20.99
CA VAL A 75 -8.77 -23.50 21.55
C VAL A 75 -8.59 -24.52 22.67
N THR A 76 -9.24 -24.28 23.80
CA THR A 76 -9.17 -25.16 24.98
C THR A 76 -10.53 -25.78 25.29
N ASP A 77 -10.56 -27.06 25.62
CA ASP A 77 -11.77 -27.76 26.08
C ASP A 77 -11.91 -27.80 27.61
N ASP A 78 -13.05 -28.30 28.10
CA ASP A 78 -13.37 -28.43 29.52
C ASP A 78 -12.47 -29.41 30.29
N GLN A 79 -11.67 -30.22 29.58
CA GLN A 79 -10.69 -31.15 30.13
C GLN A 79 -9.27 -30.55 30.16
N GLY A 80 -9.09 -29.32 29.67
CA GLY A 80 -7.83 -28.62 29.60
C GLY A 80 -6.94 -29.06 28.43
N MET A 81 -7.48 -29.78 27.45
CA MET A 81 -6.76 -30.06 26.19
C MET A 81 -6.78 -28.82 25.31
N VAL A 82 -5.65 -28.54 24.66
CA VAL A 82 -5.47 -27.39 23.77
C VAL A 82 -5.20 -27.89 22.36
N SER A 83 -5.93 -27.34 21.39
CA SER A 83 -5.62 -27.47 19.95
C SER A 83 -5.17 -26.12 19.41
N THR A 84 -4.39 -26.11 18.34
CA THR A 84 -3.85 -24.89 17.74
C THR A 84 -3.85 -24.98 16.22
N GLU A 85 -4.24 -23.90 15.55
CA GLU A 85 -4.26 -23.77 14.09
C GLU A 85 -3.65 -22.43 13.68
N GLU A 86 -2.95 -22.38 12.55
CA GLU A 86 -2.30 -21.16 12.03
C GLU A 86 -2.77 -20.85 10.62
N THR A 87 -2.98 -19.56 10.32
CA THR A 87 -3.36 -19.11 8.97
C THR A 87 -2.67 -17.82 8.59
N TRP A 88 -2.53 -17.59 7.28
CA TRP A 88 -1.99 -16.34 6.75
C TRP A 88 -3.11 -15.40 6.32
N VAL A 89 -3.04 -14.16 6.80
CA VAL A 89 -3.88 -13.05 6.39
C VAL A 89 -3.04 -12.07 5.58
N TYR A 90 -3.49 -11.74 4.37
CA TYR A 90 -2.82 -10.77 3.49
C TYR A 90 -3.75 -9.59 3.24
N VAL A 91 -3.31 -8.40 3.64
CA VAL A 91 -4.08 -7.16 3.47
C VAL A 91 -3.38 -6.29 2.44
N ASN A 92 -3.93 -6.27 1.23
CA ASN A 92 -3.49 -5.36 0.16
C ASN A 92 -4.24 -4.03 0.27
N ALA A 93 -3.65 -2.93 -0.23
CA ALA A 93 -4.29 -1.62 -0.21
C ALA A 93 -4.12 -0.84 -1.50
N ARG A 94 -5.07 0.07 -1.76
CA ARG A 94 -5.09 0.95 -2.93
C ARG A 94 -5.68 2.31 -2.58
N ALA A 95 -5.00 3.38 -2.98
CA ALA A 95 -5.52 4.75 -3.01
C ALA A 95 -5.69 5.22 -4.45
N ILE A 96 -6.65 6.13 -4.64
CA ILE A 96 -6.89 6.82 -5.90
C ILE A 96 -7.15 8.29 -5.61
N TRP A 97 -6.43 9.17 -6.30
CA TRP A 97 -6.70 10.59 -6.36
C TRP A 97 -7.00 10.97 -7.81
N SER A 98 -7.98 11.83 -8.02
CA SER A 98 -8.45 12.19 -9.37
C SER A 98 -8.75 13.68 -9.47
N ASN A 99 -8.83 14.17 -10.71
CA ASN A 99 -9.16 15.57 -11.04
C ASN A 99 -8.23 16.56 -10.32
N LEU A 100 -6.93 16.33 -10.42
CA LEU A 100 -5.91 17.21 -9.85
C LEU A 100 -5.36 18.12 -10.95
N GLU A 101 -4.82 19.26 -10.57
CA GLU A 101 -4.05 20.13 -11.45
C GLU A 101 -2.61 20.20 -10.93
N ILE A 102 -1.65 20.20 -11.85
CA ILE A 102 -0.26 20.49 -11.55
C ILE A 102 0.18 21.73 -12.32
N GLY A 103 0.84 22.65 -11.63
CA GLY A 103 1.31 23.89 -12.23
C GLY A 103 2.37 23.66 -13.31
N ARG A 104 2.73 24.74 -14.00
CA ARG A 104 3.82 24.77 -14.99
C ARG A 104 5.22 24.78 -14.37
N ASN A 105 6.16 24.12 -15.03
CA ASN A 105 7.58 24.15 -14.69
C ASN A 105 8.27 25.36 -15.32
N ASN A 106 8.82 26.25 -14.49
CA ASN A 106 9.50 27.46 -14.94
C ASN A 106 10.66 27.83 -13.99
N SER A 107 11.41 28.89 -14.29
CA SER A 107 12.59 29.27 -13.50
C SER A 107 12.29 29.70 -12.05
N ALA A 108 11.03 30.02 -11.73
CA ALA A 108 10.57 30.40 -10.40
C ALA A 108 9.83 29.27 -9.67
N ASP A 109 9.19 28.35 -10.40
CA ASP A 109 8.32 27.31 -9.84
C ASP A 109 8.74 25.92 -10.32
N ASN A 110 8.85 24.99 -9.37
CA ASN A 110 9.12 23.57 -9.64
C ASN A 110 7.90 22.75 -9.15
N PRO A 111 6.80 22.71 -9.91
CA PRO A 111 5.52 22.19 -9.44
C PRO A 111 5.63 20.70 -9.17
N ARG A 112 5.15 20.27 -7.99
CA ARG A 112 5.08 18.87 -7.58
C ARG A 112 3.69 18.56 -7.08
N GLN A 113 3.27 17.31 -7.26
CA GLN A 113 2.20 16.71 -6.47
C GLN A 113 2.81 15.54 -5.71
N GLU A 114 2.69 15.58 -4.39
CA GLU A 114 3.31 14.62 -3.50
C GLU A 114 2.25 13.78 -2.79
N PHE A 115 2.54 12.49 -2.66
CA PHE A 115 1.68 11.50 -2.03
C PHE A 115 2.56 10.59 -1.20
N THR A 116 2.22 10.37 0.08
CA THR A 116 2.97 9.46 0.94
C THR A 116 2.18 8.19 1.19
N ALA A 117 2.89 7.08 1.41
CA ALA A 117 2.31 5.80 1.74
C ALA A 117 3.22 5.04 2.73
N PRO A 118 2.66 4.43 3.79
CA PRO A 118 3.43 3.62 4.70
C PRO A 118 3.80 2.31 4.01
N LEU A 119 5.09 2.01 4.04
CA LEU A 119 5.65 0.77 3.58
C LEU A 119 6.15 0.01 4.79
N THR A 120 5.66 -1.21 5.01
CA THR A 120 6.21 -2.11 6.03
C THR A 120 6.97 -3.22 5.31
N TYR A 121 8.27 -3.32 5.59
CA TYR A 121 9.14 -4.38 5.04
C TYR A 121 10.00 -4.97 6.15
N ASP A 122 9.37 -5.81 6.96
CA ASP A 122 10.02 -6.48 8.07
C ASP A 122 10.27 -7.96 7.72
N PHE A 123 11.55 -8.31 7.53
CA PHE A 123 11.92 -9.68 7.21
C PHE A 123 11.76 -10.62 8.40
N GLU A 124 12.05 -10.13 9.61
CA GLU A 124 12.09 -10.91 10.85
C GLU A 124 10.68 -11.19 11.37
N ASN A 125 9.77 -10.22 11.21
CA ASN A 125 8.37 -10.33 11.63
C ASN A 125 7.38 -10.67 10.49
N SER A 126 7.94 -11.07 9.35
CA SER A 126 7.23 -11.53 8.16
C SER A 126 6.20 -10.54 7.58
N HIS A 127 6.43 -9.24 7.66
CA HIS A 127 5.64 -8.24 6.93
C HIS A 127 6.36 -7.90 5.63
N LYS A 128 6.19 -8.71 4.58
CA LYS A 128 6.96 -8.54 3.33
C LYS A 128 6.10 -7.91 2.25
N LEU A 129 6.29 -6.62 2.00
CA LEU A 129 5.72 -6.02 0.80
C LEU A 129 6.32 -6.65 -0.47
N ASN A 130 5.46 -7.10 -1.39
CA ASN A 130 5.86 -7.67 -2.66
C ASN A 130 6.00 -6.59 -3.74
N GLN A 131 5.01 -5.68 -3.85
CA GLN A 131 5.02 -4.59 -4.83
C GLN A 131 4.50 -3.29 -4.23
N PHE A 132 5.23 -2.22 -4.51
CA PHE A 132 4.80 -0.84 -4.37
C PHE A 132 4.59 -0.29 -5.79
N LYS A 133 3.34 -0.15 -6.22
CA LYS A 133 3.01 0.24 -7.60
C LYS A 133 2.29 1.58 -7.62
N THR A 134 2.78 2.50 -8.44
CA THR A 134 2.08 3.73 -8.78
C THR A 134 1.60 3.70 -10.22
N ARG A 135 0.40 4.22 -10.46
CA ARG A 135 -0.14 4.51 -11.78
C ARG A 135 -0.51 5.98 -11.86
N LEU A 136 -0.03 6.67 -12.89
CA LEU A 136 -0.34 8.06 -13.19
C LEU A 136 -1.02 8.13 -14.57
N VAL A 137 -2.18 8.78 -14.64
CA VAL A 137 -2.92 9.01 -15.88
C VAL A 137 -3.15 10.49 -16.09
N TYR A 138 -2.80 10.98 -17.27
CA TYR A 138 -2.97 12.38 -17.66
C TYR A 138 -3.16 12.52 -19.18
N PRO A 139 -3.82 13.58 -19.68
CA PRO A 139 -4.00 13.80 -21.10
C PRO A 139 -2.67 14.02 -21.82
N LYS A 140 -2.53 13.52 -23.05
CA LYS A 140 -1.32 13.74 -23.87
C LYS A 140 -1.14 15.20 -24.26
N GLU A 141 -2.23 15.91 -24.48
CA GLU A 141 -2.24 17.31 -24.90
C GLU A 141 -3.03 18.16 -23.91
N ASP A 142 -2.54 19.36 -23.62
CA ASP A 142 -3.28 20.44 -23.00
C ASP A 142 -4.05 21.20 -24.10
N PRO A 143 -5.35 21.51 -23.91
CA PRO A 143 -6.16 22.17 -24.94
C PRO A 143 -5.77 23.64 -25.20
N GLY A 144 -4.81 24.18 -24.45
CA GLY A 144 -4.30 25.54 -24.61
C GLY A 144 -5.39 26.59 -24.41
N SER A 145 -5.51 27.50 -25.39
CA SER A 145 -6.58 28.52 -25.37
C SER A 145 -7.92 28.00 -25.91
N GLY A 146 -8.04 26.70 -26.20
CA GLY A 146 -9.22 26.11 -26.85
C GLY A 146 -9.37 26.48 -28.33
N ILE A 147 -8.30 27.01 -28.94
CA ILE A 147 -8.22 27.34 -30.37
C ILE A 147 -7.42 26.23 -31.07
N PRO A 148 -7.92 25.64 -32.17
CA PRO A 148 -7.18 24.63 -32.92
C PRO A 148 -5.78 25.09 -33.31
N GLY A 149 -4.76 24.29 -33.02
CA GLY A 149 -3.34 24.59 -33.25
C GLY A 149 -2.64 25.30 -32.09
N THR A 150 -3.28 25.41 -30.93
CA THR A 150 -2.67 25.94 -29.70
C THR A 150 -2.49 24.89 -28.62
N GLU A 151 -2.74 23.63 -28.95
CA GLU A 151 -2.54 22.47 -28.11
C GLU A 151 -1.05 22.34 -27.74
N GLN A 152 -0.78 21.91 -26.52
CA GLN A 152 0.60 21.75 -26.01
C GLN A 152 0.80 20.35 -25.46
N ASP A 153 1.87 19.69 -25.86
CA ASP A 153 2.19 18.34 -25.36
C ASP A 153 2.48 18.37 -23.86
N ASN A 154 1.74 17.54 -23.12
CA ASN A 154 1.97 17.28 -21.71
C ASN A 154 3.04 16.21 -21.54
N ARG A 155 3.78 16.32 -20.43
CA ARG A 155 4.73 15.30 -20.00
C ARG A 155 4.96 15.40 -18.51
N MET A 156 4.69 14.30 -17.83
CA MET A 156 4.93 14.16 -16.41
C MET A 156 5.81 12.95 -16.14
N ASP A 157 6.60 13.04 -15.08
CA ASP A 157 7.44 11.95 -14.60
C ASP A 157 7.10 11.62 -13.14
N LEU A 158 7.28 10.36 -12.76
CA LEU A 158 7.18 9.86 -11.39
C LEU A 158 8.55 9.71 -10.76
N TYR A 159 8.64 10.04 -9.48
CA TYR A 159 9.81 9.80 -8.63
C TYR A 159 9.34 9.14 -7.34
N PHE A 160 10.09 8.15 -6.86
CA PHE A 160 9.92 7.56 -5.54
C PHE A 160 11.10 7.94 -4.65
N TYR A 161 10.81 8.39 -3.44
CA TYR A 161 11.79 8.64 -2.39
C TYR A 161 11.45 7.80 -1.16
N ASN A 162 12.46 7.34 -0.43
CA ASN A 162 12.26 6.69 0.87
C ASN A 162 12.12 7.72 2.00
N GLU A 163 11.98 7.26 3.24
CA GLU A 163 11.81 8.12 4.42
C GLU A 163 13.02 9.05 4.72
N THR A 164 14.16 8.78 4.09
CA THR A 164 15.39 9.58 4.24
C THR A 164 15.62 10.57 3.10
N ASP A 165 14.61 10.77 2.24
CA ASP A 165 14.65 11.58 1.01
C ASP A 165 15.65 11.04 -0.05
N GLU A 166 16.03 9.77 0.04
CA GLU A 166 16.84 9.10 -0.99
C GLU A 166 15.95 8.72 -2.18
N GLU A 167 16.34 9.11 -3.40
CA GLU A 167 15.64 8.67 -4.60
C GLU A 167 15.82 7.18 -4.82
N VAL A 168 14.70 6.46 -4.86
CA VAL A 168 14.66 5.02 -5.10
C VAL A 168 14.58 4.71 -6.59
N ARG A 169 13.62 5.33 -7.28
CA ARG A 169 13.34 5.11 -8.72
C ARG A 169 12.70 6.35 -9.33
N ASN A 170 12.90 6.55 -10.62
CA ASN A 170 12.18 7.58 -11.39
C ASN A 170 11.87 7.11 -12.82
N SER A 171 10.97 7.83 -13.49
CA SER A 171 10.54 7.57 -14.86
C SER A 171 11.07 8.57 -15.89
N SER A 172 11.99 9.47 -15.52
CA SER A 172 12.40 10.60 -16.37
C SER A 172 13.05 10.17 -17.69
N SER A 173 13.64 8.98 -17.71
CA SER A 173 14.23 8.38 -18.91
C SER A 173 13.22 7.69 -19.83
N ASN A 174 11.96 7.53 -19.43
CA ASN A 174 10.96 6.84 -20.25
C ASN A 174 10.64 7.68 -21.50
N SER A 175 10.51 7.05 -22.66
CA SER A 175 9.95 7.71 -23.83
C SER A 175 8.42 7.82 -23.70
N ASP A 176 7.83 8.70 -24.49
CA ASP A 176 6.38 8.89 -24.52
C ASP A 176 5.64 7.59 -24.92
N GLU A 177 6.21 6.81 -25.83
CA GLU A 177 5.68 5.50 -26.26
C GLU A 177 5.66 4.46 -25.12
N GLN A 178 6.51 4.62 -24.11
CA GLN A 178 6.57 3.73 -22.94
C GLN A 178 5.52 4.11 -21.87
N GLN A 179 4.86 5.26 -21.97
CA GLN A 179 3.86 5.73 -21.01
C GLN A 179 2.46 5.24 -21.36
N THR A 180 2.31 3.92 -21.43
CA THR A 180 1.04 3.27 -21.70
C THR A 180 0.93 1.97 -20.90
N ASP A 181 -0.30 1.57 -20.61
CA ASP A 181 -0.66 0.28 -20.03
C ASP A 181 -1.87 -0.33 -20.75
N SER A 182 -2.28 -1.54 -20.36
CA SER A 182 -3.34 -2.27 -21.04
C SER A 182 -4.71 -1.58 -21.04
N ASP A 183 -4.95 -0.70 -20.07
CA ASP A 183 -6.23 -0.02 -19.85
C ASP A 183 -6.10 1.49 -20.14
N CYS A 184 -5.12 1.87 -20.98
CA CYS A 184 -4.86 3.26 -21.30
C CYS A 184 -5.69 3.76 -22.48
N SER A 185 -6.34 4.92 -22.31
CA SER A 185 -7.01 5.62 -23.41
C SER A 185 -5.98 6.13 -24.43
N GLU A 186 -6.36 6.16 -25.71
CA GLU A 186 -5.49 6.68 -26.78
C GLU A 186 -5.13 8.16 -26.60
N ASP A 187 -5.99 8.93 -25.94
CA ASP A 187 -5.80 10.36 -25.67
C ASP A 187 -4.92 10.64 -24.43
N ASN A 188 -4.55 9.60 -23.67
CA ASN A 188 -3.87 9.73 -22.39
C ASN A 188 -2.48 9.07 -22.39
N TYR A 189 -1.60 9.58 -21.54
CA TYR A 189 -0.47 8.82 -21.04
C TYR A 189 -0.88 8.09 -19.77
N CYS A 190 -0.46 6.82 -19.66
CA CYS A 190 -0.65 5.99 -18.49
C CYS A 190 0.70 5.44 -18.04
N LEU A 191 1.35 6.18 -17.17
CA LEU A 191 2.66 5.84 -16.64
C LEU A 191 2.50 4.94 -15.42
N THR A 192 3.08 3.74 -15.50
CA THR A 192 3.17 2.81 -14.37
C THR A 192 4.61 2.69 -13.91
N MET A 193 4.84 2.80 -12.59
CA MET A 193 6.15 2.54 -11.97
C MET A 193 5.98 1.62 -10.77
N THR A 194 6.84 0.61 -10.66
CA THR A 194 6.77 -0.40 -9.60
C THR A 194 8.13 -0.56 -8.93
N SER A 195 8.15 -0.47 -7.60
CA SER A 195 9.25 -0.95 -6.77
C SER A 195 8.96 -2.35 -6.25
N SER A 196 10.03 -3.12 -6.07
CA SER A 196 9.99 -4.54 -5.72
C SER A 196 10.88 -4.85 -4.53
N THR A 197 10.90 -6.11 -4.10
CA THR A 197 11.71 -6.59 -2.96
C THR A 197 13.20 -6.20 -3.00
N GLY A 198 13.80 -6.04 -4.18
CA GLY A 198 15.18 -5.57 -4.30
C GLY A 198 15.37 -4.12 -3.82
N ASP A 199 14.39 -3.27 -4.11
CA ASP A 199 14.39 -1.86 -3.72
C ASP A 199 14.17 -1.75 -2.21
N PHE A 200 13.21 -2.49 -1.65
CA PHE A 200 12.89 -2.46 -0.22
C PHE A 200 14.06 -2.93 0.66
N ARG A 201 14.86 -3.89 0.18
CA ARG A 201 16.08 -4.32 0.89
C ARG A 201 17.19 -3.28 0.89
N THR A 202 17.18 -2.38 -0.08
CA THR A 202 18.22 -1.37 -0.26
C THR A 202 17.85 -0.07 0.45
N HIS A 203 16.59 0.34 0.31
CA HIS A 203 16.08 1.63 0.78
C HIS A 203 15.24 1.57 2.05
N LEU A 204 15.03 0.36 2.57
CA LEU A 204 14.30 0.05 3.80
C LEU A 204 12.81 0.45 3.74
N ASP A 205 12.11 0.12 4.82
CA ASP A 205 10.70 0.44 5.04
C ASP A 205 10.52 1.88 5.55
N GLY A 206 9.30 2.23 5.95
CA GLY A 206 8.95 3.58 6.41
C GLY A 206 8.00 4.30 5.46
N SER A 207 7.93 5.63 5.60
CA SER A 207 7.05 6.45 4.75
C SER A 207 7.72 6.74 3.41
N TRP A 208 7.16 6.19 2.34
CA TRP A 208 7.66 6.43 0.98
C TRP A 208 6.88 7.56 0.32
N LEU A 209 7.60 8.44 -0.37
CA LEU A 209 7.06 9.57 -1.10
C LEU A 209 6.98 9.25 -2.60
N VAL A 210 5.80 9.39 -3.16
CA VAL A 210 5.54 9.43 -4.59
C VAL A 210 5.39 10.88 -5.02
N GLN A 211 6.22 11.29 -5.96
CA GLN A 211 6.23 12.63 -6.49
C GLN A 211 5.91 12.62 -7.98
N VAL A 212 4.86 13.33 -8.38
CA VAL A 212 4.55 13.65 -9.78
C VAL A 212 5.20 14.99 -10.12
N PHE A 213 5.96 15.02 -11.21
CA PHE A 213 6.62 16.22 -11.72
C PHE A 213 6.12 16.55 -13.13
N ASN A 214 5.59 17.76 -13.32
CA ASN A 214 5.33 18.30 -14.64
C ASN A 214 6.62 18.85 -15.26
N THR A 215 7.03 18.33 -16.41
CA THR A 215 8.26 18.79 -17.09
C THR A 215 8.05 20.00 -18.00
N LYS A 216 6.79 20.36 -18.27
CA LYS A 216 6.39 21.31 -19.31
C LYS A 216 6.03 22.69 -18.73
N GLN A 217 5.98 23.70 -19.61
CA GLN A 217 5.82 25.12 -19.22
C GLN A 217 4.36 25.59 -19.15
N GLN A 218 3.41 24.67 -19.32
CA GLN A 218 1.98 24.87 -19.11
C GLN A 218 1.51 24.12 -17.87
N ASN A 219 0.42 24.59 -17.25
CA ASN A 219 -0.31 23.80 -16.27
C ASN A 219 -0.87 22.57 -16.97
N ALA A 220 -1.14 21.51 -16.22
CA ALA A 220 -1.67 20.29 -16.77
C ALA A 220 -2.60 19.60 -15.79
N GLU A 221 -3.61 18.92 -16.34
CA GLU A 221 -4.51 18.08 -15.59
C GLU A 221 -3.89 16.71 -15.29
N ILE A 222 -4.13 16.20 -14.09
CA ILE A 222 -3.91 14.81 -13.71
C ILE A 222 -5.28 14.17 -13.52
N ILE A 223 -5.60 13.23 -14.40
CA ILE A 223 -6.86 12.48 -14.35
C ILE A 223 -6.83 11.56 -13.13
N GLU A 224 -5.71 10.88 -12.90
CA GLU A 224 -5.61 9.88 -11.86
C GLU A 224 -4.17 9.68 -11.36
N VAL A 225 -4.02 9.56 -10.04
CA VAL A 225 -2.87 8.94 -9.39
C VAL A 225 -3.39 7.77 -8.56
N GLN A 226 -2.79 6.60 -8.71
CA GLN A 226 -3.04 5.45 -7.85
C GLN A 226 -1.76 4.99 -7.17
N ILE A 227 -1.83 4.65 -5.89
CA ILE A 227 -0.79 3.90 -5.18
C ILE A 227 -1.39 2.57 -4.74
N ILE A 228 -0.65 1.48 -4.97
CA ILE A 228 -1.06 0.11 -4.65
C ILE A 228 0.06 -0.54 -3.82
N LEU A 229 -0.31 -1.03 -2.64
CA LEU A 229 0.50 -1.88 -1.79
C LEU A 229 0.03 -3.32 -1.95
N LYS A 230 0.88 -4.18 -2.51
CA LYS A 230 0.58 -5.60 -2.70
C LYS A 230 1.55 -6.45 -1.87
N TYR A 231 1.00 -7.23 -0.96
CA TYR A 231 1.72 -8.19 -0.13
C TYR A 231 1.67 -9.60 -0.73
N LYS A 232 0.58 -9.98 -1.41
CA LYS A 232 0.47 -11.26 -2.16
C LYS A 232 -0.14 -11.08 -3.54
#